data_AF-A0A538IHM4-F1
#
_entry.id   AF-A0A538IHM4-F1
#
_cell.length_a   1.000
_cell.length_b   1.000
_cell.length_c   1.000
_cell.angle_alpha   90.00
_cell.angle_beta   90.00
_cell.angle_gamma   90.00
#
_symmetry.space_group_name_H-M   'P 1'
#
loop_
_entity.id
_entity.type
_entity.pdbx_description
1 polymer ?
#
loop_
_entity_poly.entity_id
_entity_poly.type
_entity_poly.pdbx_seq_one_letter_code
_entity_poly.pdbx_strand_id
1 'polypeptide(L)'
;MKLGWRAADPIAGLVITIAIVAIAWDASRHVLARVMDAVDPSVVASIVHAATETPGVAGVGRVQARWVGRSLYVTLTVAVDGTVSVTDAHGVAEAVHHHIIHDLPGVAQVDVHVDPWEAHAQDAHRATAAHPPVRRDEHGHDH
;
A
#
# COMPACT_ATOMS: atom_id res chain seq x y z
N MET A 1 -47.58 5.92 -17.82
CA MET A 1 -46.28 6.15 -18.48
C MET A 1 -45.61 7.39 -17.89
N LYS A 2 -44.63 7.24 -17.00
CA LYS A 2 -43.70 8.32 -16.63
C LYS A 2 -42.28 7.74 -16.56
N LEU A 3 -41.69 7.58 -17.73
CA LEU A 3 -40.35 7.05 -17.99
C LEU A 3 -39.26 8.13 -17.79
N GLY A 4 -39.41 9.00 -16.79
CA GLY A 4 -38.60 10.23 -16.69
C GLY A 4 -37.60 10.31 -15.54
N TRP A 5 -37.64 9.38 -14.57
CA TRP A 5 -36.93 9.54 -13.29
C TRP A 5 -35.91 8.44 -13.00
N ARG A 6 -35.55 7.61 -13.99
CA ARG A 6 -34.65 6.45 -13.80
C ARG A 6 -33.15 6.77 -13.93
N ALA A 7 -32.79 7.99 -14.31
CA ALA A 7 -31.39 8.40 -14.51
C ALA A 7 -30.87 9.38 -13.44
N ALA A 8 -31.72 9.86 -12.53
CA ALA A 8 -31.29 10.68 -11.40
C ALA A 8 -30.61 9.84 -10.29
N ASP A 9 -31.03 8.59 -10.14
CA ASP A 9 -30.54 7.63 -9.13
C ASP A 9 -29.04 7.30 -9.25
N PRO A 10 -28.49 7.02 -10.45
CA PRO A 10 -27.09 6.58 -10.57
C PRO A 10 -26.06 7.69 -10.36
N ILE A 11 -26.35 8.90 -10.83
CA ILE A 11 -25.41 10.03 -10.73
C ILE A 11 -25.34 10.52 -9.29
N ALA A 12 -26.48 10.63 -8.60
CA ALA A 12 -26.51 10.95 -7.18
C ALA A 12 -25.78 9.88 -6.34
N GLY A 13 -25.99 8.60 -6.65
CA GLY A 13 -25.26 7.50 -6.03
C GLY A 13 -23.75 7.55 -6.26
N LEU A 14 -23.31 7.90 -7.47
CA LEU A 14 -21.89 8.07 -7.79
C LEU A 14 -21.26 9.24 -7.02
N VAL A 15 -21.96 10.38 -6.94
CA VAL A 15 -21.51 11.55 -6.18
C VAL A 15 -21.36 11.21 -4.69
N ILE A 16 -22.35 10.53 -4.11
CA ILE A 16 -22.30 10.06 -2.73
C ILE A 16 -21.16 9.05 -2.53
N THR A 17 -20.96 8.14 -3.47
CA THR A 17 -19.88 7.14 -3.41
C THR A 17 -18.51 7.80 -3.45
N ILE A 18 -18.29 8.75 -4.34
CA ILE A 18 -17.03 9.52 -4.40
C ILE A 18 -16.81 10.30 -3.10
N ALA A 19 -17.86 10.93 -2.56
CA ALA A 19 -17.78 11.63 -1.28
C ALA A 19 -17.41 10.68 -0.12
N ILE A 20 -18.04 9.50 -0.05
CA ILE A 20 -17.74 8.48 0.96
C ILE A 20 -16.31 7.96 0.79
N VAL A 21 -15.87 7.65 -0.43
CA VAL A 21 -14.49 7.18 -0.70
C VAL A 21 -13.48 8.25 -0.32
N ALA A 22 -13.73 9.52 -0.65
CA ALA A 22 -12.85 10.62 -0.28
C ALA A 22 -12.75 10.78 1.24
N ILE A 23 -13.88 10.73 1.96
CA ILE A 23 -13.92 10.82 3.42
C ILE A 23 -13.28 9.59 4.08
N ALA A 24 -13.51 8.39 3.53
CA ALA A 24 -12.91 7.16 4.04
C ALA A 24 -11.39 7.15 3.81
N TRP A 25 -10.93 7.61 2.65
CA TRP A 25 -9.52 7.81 2.36
C TRP A 25 -8.91 8.83 3.33
N ASP A 26 -9.63 9.91 3.59
CA ASP A 26 -9.25 10.96 4.53
C ASP A 26 -9.15 10.48 5.98
N ALA A 27 -10.19 9.80 6.47
CA ALA A 27 -10.19 9.22 7.81
C ALA A 27 -9.13 8.12 7.95
N SER A 28 -8.93 7.31 6.91
CA SER A 28 -7.91 6.25 6.90
C SER A 28 -6.51 6.83 6.99
N ARG A 29 -6.17 7.88 6.22
CA ARG A 29 -4.85 8.55 6.33
C ARG A 29 -4.65 9.17 7.71
N HIS A 30 -5.68 9.75 8.33
CA HIS A 30 -5.58 10.37 9.65
C HIS A 30 -5.45 9.37 10.80
N VAL A 31 -6.19 8.26 10.76
CA VAL A 31 -6.09 7.21 11.80
C VAL A 31 -4.80 6.41 11.62
N LEU A 32 -4.40 6.14 10.38
CA LEU A 32 -3.09 5.55 10.09
C LEU A 32 -1.98 6.48 10.63
N ALA A 33 -2.06 7.78 10.37
CA ALA A 33 -1.12 8.78 10.91
C ALA A 33 -1.05 8.81 12.45
N ARG A 34 -2.15 8.58 13.17
CA ARG A 34 -2.15 8.49 14.65
C ARG A 34 -1.52 7.21 15.19
N VAL A 35 -1.57 6.12 14.44
CA VAL A 35 -0.76 4.92 14.72
C VAL A 35 0.70 5.18 14.32
N MET A 36 0.95 6.06 13.35
CA MET A 36 2.27 6.59 12.99
C MET A 36 2.82 7.64 13.96
N ASP A 37 2.09 8.09 15.00
CA ASP A 37 2.58 9.11 15.96
C ASP A 37 3.80 8.64 16.79
N ALA A 38 4.21 7.38 16.58
CA ALA A 38 5.49 6.85 17.03
C ALA A 38 6.68 7.25 16.13
N VAL A 39 6.47 7.79 14.92
CA VAL A 39 7.49 8.26 13.97
C VAL A 39 7.09 9.60 13.36
N ASP A 40 7.99 10.57 13.44
CA ASP A 40 7.81 11.91 12.91
C ASP A 40 7.41 11.90 11.41
N PRO A 41 6.36 12.63 10.99
CA PRO A 41 5.95 12.72 9.59
C PRO A 41 7.08 13.18 8.64
N SER A 42 8.04 13.96 9.14
CA SER A 42 9.22 14.38 8.37
C SER A 42 10.13 13.20 8.01
N VAL A 43 10.28 12.21 8.90
CA VAL A 43 11.04 10.98 8.65
C VAL A 43 10.38 10.19 7.52
N VAL A 44 9.06 10.06 7.56
CA VAL A 44 8.30 9.38 6.49
C VAL A 44 8.46 10.11 5.16
N ALA A 45 8.40 11.45 5.16
CA ALA A 45 8.63 12.24 3.96
C ALA A 45 10.05 12.04 3.38
N SER A 46 11.07 11.98 4.24
CA SER A 46 12.45 11.69 3.83
C SER A 46 12.59 10.28 3.23
N ILE A 47 11.94 9.26 3.82
CA ILE A 47 11.93 7.89 3.28
C ILE A 47 11.29 7.88 1.88
N VAL A 48 10.12 8.51 1.73
CA VAL A 48 9.42 8.59 0.44
C VAL A 48 10.29 9.30 -0.60
N HIS A 49 10.96 10.38 -0.21
CA HIS A 49 11.85 11.14 -1.10
C HIS A 49 13.03 10.28 -1.57
N ALA A 50 13.78 9.67 -0.65
CA ALA A 50 14.92 8.80 -0.99
C ALA A 50 14.51 7.63 -1.89
N ALA A 51 13.36 7.01 -1.63
CA ALA A 51 12.82 5.95 -2.47
C ALA A 51 12.43 6.45 -3.87
N THR A 52 11.81 7.63 -3.97
CA THR A 52 11.37 8.22 -5.26
C THR A 52 12.54 8.65 -6.13
N GLU A 53 13.66 9.10 -5.53
CA GLU A 53 14.86 9.48 -6.27
C GLU A 53 15.67 8.28 -6.78
N THR A 54 15.32 7.06 -6.36
CA THR A 54 16.03 5.86 -6.80
C THR A 54 15.66 5.48 -8.24
N PRO A 55 16.64 5.37 -9.16
CA PRO A 55 16.36 4.97 -10.54
C PRO A 55 15.68 3.59 -10.62
N GLY A 56 14.67 3.48 -11.47
CA GLY A 56 13.89 2.24 -11.66
C GLY A 56 12.64 2.14 -10.79
N VAL A 57 12.43 3.07 -9.85
CA VAL A 57 11.17 3.19 -9.10
C VAL A 57 10.13 3.91 -9.95
N ALA A 58 9.05 3.21 -10.30
CA ALA A 58 7.89 3.76 -11.01
C ALA A 58 6.89 4.43 -10.05
N GLY A 59 6.90 4.03 -8.77
CA GLY A 59 6.16 4.71 -7.72
C GLY A 59 6.43 4.14 -6.33
N VAL A 60 6.02 4.87 -5.30
CA VAL A 60 6.14 4.47 -3.91
C VAL A 60 4.74 4.21 -3.36
N GLY A 61 4.54 3.01 -2.82
CA GLY A 61 3.28 2.56 -2.24
C GLY A 61 3.22 2.85 -0.75
N ARG A 62 2.81 1.83 0.02
CA ARG A 62 2.71 1.95 1.48
C ARG A 62 4.10 2.11 2.09
N VAL A 63 4.26 3.14 2.93
CA VAL A 63 5.44 3.34 3.76
C VAL A 63 5.02 3.26 5.23
N GLN A 64 5.76 2.46 5.99
CA GLN A 64 5.59 2.31 7.42
C GLN A 64 6.96 2.46 8.07
N ALA A 65 7.03 3.23 9.13
CA ALA A 65 8.23 3.38 9.92
C ALA A 65 7.85 3.28 11.39
N ARG A 66 8.72 2.68 12.20
CA ARG A 66 8.55 2.60 13.65
C ARG A 66 9.88 2.75 14.39
N TRP A 67 9.89 3.55 15.44
CA TRP A 67 11.01 3.56 16.39
C TRP A 67 10.87 2.39 17.37
N VAL A 68 11.95 1.62 17.53
CA VAL A 68 12.09 0.57 18.55
C VAL A 68 13.31 0.92 19.39
N GLY A 69 13.09 1.48 20.57
CA GLY A 69 14.16 2.07 21.39
C GLY A 69 14.76 3.29 20.70
N ARG A 70 16.02 3.18 20.26
CA ARG A 70 16.76 4.23 19.52
C ARG A 70 16.96 3.90 18.04
N SER A 71 16.31 2.84 17.56
CA SER A 71 16.50 2.31 16.21
C SER A 71 15.25 2.48 15.39
N LEU A 72 15.40 2.96 14.16
CA LEU A 72 14.33 3.13 13.19
C LEU A 72 14.23 1.87 12.32
N TYR A 73 13.03 1.30 12.28
CA TYR A 73 12.67 0.19 11.41
C TYR A 73 11.74 0.72 10.32
N VAL A 74 12.09 0.47 9.06
CA VAL A 74 11.36 0.97 7.90
C VAL A 74 10.85 -0.22 7.08
N THR A 75 9.60 -0.15 6.64
CA THR A 75 9.03 -1.07 5.66
C THR A 75 8.35 -0.24 4.59
N LEU A 76 8.70 -0.48 3.33
CA LEU A 76 8.09 0.22 2.20
C LEU A 76 7.83 -0.68 1.02
N THR A 77 6.82 -0.33 0.25
CA THR A 77 6.54 -0.93 -1.05
C THR A 77 6.97 0.03 -2.14
N VAL A 78 7.74 -0.45 -3.11
CA VAL A 78 8.08 0.26 -4.34
C VAL A 78 7.51 -0.47 -5.54
N ALA A 79 7.02 0.29 -6.50
CA ALA A 79 6.54 -0.24 -7.76
C ALA A 79 7.63 -0.14 -8.81
N VAL A 80 7.84 -1.20 -9.58
CA VAL A 80 8.79 -1.26 -10.71
C VAL A 80 8.05 -1.69 -11.98
N ASP A 81 8.65 -1.49 -13.15
CA ASP A 81 8.09 -1.97 -14.41
C ASP A 81 7.93 -3.49 -14.39
N GLY A 82 6.73 -4.02 -14.66
CA GLY A 82 6.47 -5.46 -14.56
C GLY A 82 7.13 -6.32 -15.65
N THR A 83 7.82 -5.70 -16.61
CA THR A 83 8.59 -6.38 -17.66
C THR A 83 10.05 -6.61 -17.28
N VAL A 84 10.54 -6.02 -16.19
CA VAL A 84 11.93 -6.23 -15.74
C VAL A 84 12.13 -7.61 -15.13
N SER A 85 13.37 -8.10 -15.16
CA SER A 85 13.68 -9.36 -14.51
C SER A 85 13.60 -9.23 -12.98
N VAL A 86 13.40 -10.36 -12.29
CA VAL A 86 13.45 -10.40 -10.82
C VAL A 86 14.80 -9.91 -10.29
N THR A 87 15.89 -10.17 -11.03
CA THR A 87 17.24 -9.69 -10.68
C THR A 87 17.33 -8.16 -10.76
N ASP A 88 16.75 -7.54 -11.79
CA ASP A 88 16.75 -6.09 -11.94
C ASP A 88 15.86 -5.44 -10.88
N ALA A 89 14.69 -6.02 -10.62
CA ALA A 89 13.80 -5.60 -9.54
C ALA A 89 14.48 -5.69 -8.15
N HIS A 90 15.26 -6.75 -7.91
CA HIS A 90 16.07 -6.88 -6.71
C HIS A 90 17.14 -5.79 -6.61
N GLY A 91 17.82 -5.47 -7.72
CA GLY A 91 18.78 -4.36 -7.77
C GLY A 91 18.15 -3.01 -7.44
N VAL A 92 16.93 -2.74 -7.92
CA VAL A 92 16.17 -1.53 -7.54
C VAL A 92 15.85 -1.55 -6.05
N ALA A 93 15.40 -2.68 -5.50
CA ALA A 93 15.11 -2.82 -4.07
C ALA A 93 16.36 -2.56 -3.21
N GLU A 94 17.51 -3.10 -3.61
CA GLU A 94 18.79 -2.91 -2.91
C GLU A 94 19.27 -1.46 -2.99
N ALA A 95 19.09 -0.79 -4.13
CA ALA A 95 19.39 0.63 -4.27
C ALA A 95 18.52 1.50 -3.36
N VAL A 96 17.21 1.21 -3.29
CA VAL A 96 16.27 1.90 -2.37
C VAL A 96 16.70 1.67 -0.92
N HIS A 97 17.00 0.42 -0.56
CA HIS A 97 17.50 0.06 0.77
C HIS A 97 18.76 0.86 1.14
N HIS A 98 19.72 0.93 0.21
CA HIS A 98 20.97 1.65 0.40
C HIS A 98 20.74 3.16 0.60
N HIS A 99 19.92 3.82 -0.23
CA HIS A 99 19.62 5.24 -0.06
C HIS A 99 18.96 5.54 1.28
N ILE A 100 17.98 4.74 1.71
CA ILE A 100 17.29 4.95 2.99
C ILE A 100 18.25 4.84 4.18
N ILE A 101 19.18 3.87 4.17
CA ILE A 101 20.17 3.72 5.26
C ILE A 101 21.16 4.89 5.28
N HIS A 102 21.51 5.44 4.12
CA HIS A 102 22.47 6.54 4.01
C HIS A 102 21.87 7.91 4.37
N ASP A 103 20.63 8.16 3.95
CA ASP A 103 20.00 9.46 4.10
C ASP A 103 19.33 9.65 5.47
N LEU A 104 19.00 8.55 6.16
CA LEU A 104 18.30 8.60 7.44
C LEU A 104 19.16 8.07 8.60
N PRO A 105 19.45 8.90 9.62
CA PRO A 105 20.21 8.46 10.77
C PRO A 105 19.39 7.52 11.66
N GLY A 106 20.06 6.49 12.20
CA GLY A 106 19.47 5.57 13.18
C GLY A 106 18.60 4.46 12.57
N VAL A 107 18.58 4.32 11.24
CA VAL A 107 17.97 3.18 10.56
C VAL A 107 18.73 1.90 10.90
N ALA A 108 18.04 0.92 11.47
CA ALA A 108 18.60 -0.38 11.79
C ALA A 108 18.18 -1.47 10.80
N GLN A 109 17.01 -1.32 10.17
CA GLN A 109 16.49 -2.28 9.20
C GLN A 109 15.56 -1.57 8.21
N VAL A 110 15.65 -1.97 6.95
CA VAL A 110 14.74 -1.55 5.89
C VAL A 110 14.24 -2.80 5.16
N ASP A 111 12.92 -2.99 5.12
CA ASP A 111 12.28 -4.06 4.37
C ASP A 111 11.61 -3.46 3.12
N VAL A 112 12.15 -3.78 1.93
CA VAL A 112 11.65 -3.27 0.65
C VAL A 112 10.82 -4.36 -0.04
N HIS A 113 9.53 -4.11 -0.21
CA HIS A 113 8.65 -4.92 -1.04
C HIS A 113 8.59 -4.35 -2.45
N VAL A 114 8.68 -5.22 -3.46
CA VAL A 114 8.62 -4.80 -4.86
C VAL A 114 7.35 -5.33 -5.49
N ASP A 115 6.52 -4.41 -5.97
CA ASP A 115 5.31 -4.70 -6.74
C ASP A 115 5.49 -4.30 -8.20
N PRO A 116 4.86 -5.01 -9.15
CA PRO A 116 4.76 -4.50 -10.51
C PRO A 116 3.85 -3.27 -10.53
N TRP A 117 4.23 -2.25 -11.30
CA TRP A 117 3.42 -1.06 -11.53
C TRP A 117 2.03 -1.45 -12.05
N GLU A 118 0.97 -0.78 -11.59
CA GLU A 118 -0.44 -1.21 -11.71
C GLU A 118 -0.90 -1.53 -13.14
N ALA A 119 -0.22 -1.02 -14.17
CA ALA A 119 -0.43 -1.41 -15.55
C ALA A 119 -0.24 -2.93 -15.81
N HIS A 120 0.45 -3.66 -14.93
CA HIS A 120 0.66 -5.11 -14.99
C HIS A 120 0.09 -5.88 -13.78
N ALA A 121 -0.38 -5.18 -12.73
CA ALA A 121 -0.91 -5.80 -11.51
C ALA A 121 -2.35 -6.34 -11.65
N GLN A 122 -3.09 -5.93 -12.69
CA GLN A 122 -4.48 -6.33 -12.91
C GLN A 122 -4.67 -7.85 -13.14
N ASP A 123 -3.60 -8.59 -13.47
CA ASP A 123 -3.67 -10.04 -13.69
C ASP A 123 -3.33 -10.89 -12.46
N ALA A 124 -2.53 -10.41 -11.51
CA ALA A 124 -2.03 -11.25 -10.40
C ALA A 124 -3.07 -11.50 -9.29
N HIS A 125 -3.91 -10.51 -8.96
CA HIS A 125 -4.89 -10.64 -7.86
C HIS A 125 -6.18 -11.42 -8.22
N ARG A 126 -6.38 -11.79 -9.50
CA ARG A 126 -7.50 -12.65 -9.89
C ARG A 126 -7.41 -14.08 -9.34
N ALA A 127 -6.19 -14.58 -9.09
CA ALA A 127 -6.01 -15.96 -8.64
C ALA A 127 -6.46 -16.19 -7.18
N THR A 128 -6.29 -15.21 -6.28
CA THR A 128 -6.63 -15.35 -4.85
C THR A 128 -8.06 -14.94 -4.52
N ALA A 129 -8.70 -14.12 -5.38
CA ALA A 129 -10.10 -13.73 -5.22
C ALA A 129 -11.09 -14.92 -5.31
N ALA A 130 -10.65 -16.06 -5.86
CA ALA A 130 -11.45 -17.27 -6.02
C ALA A 130 -11.38 -18.23 -4.82
N HIS A 131 -10.80 -17.83 -3.68
CA HIS A 131 -10.79 -18.69 -2.49
C HIS A 131 -12.06 -18.48 -1.65
N PRO A 132 -13.04 -19.41 -1.68
CA PRO A 132 -14.21 -19.31 -0.82
C PRO A 132 -13.80 -19.50 0.65
N PRO A 133 -14.47 -18.82 1.60
CA PRO A 133 -14.20 -19.02 3.02
C PRO A 133 -14.39 -20.49 3.39
N VAL A 134 -13.42 -21.05 4.13
CA VAL A 134 -13.49 -22.39 4.71
C VAL A 134 -14.75 -22.45 5.58
N ARG A 135 -15.74 -23.24 5.16
CA ARG A 135 -16.88 -23.56 6.04
C ARG A 135 -16.30 -24.33 7.21
N ARG A 136 -16.55 -23.83 8.43
CA ARG A 136 -16.29 -24.60 9.64
C ARG A 136 -17.38 -25.65 9.71
N ASP A 137 -17.04 -26.88 9.40
CA ASP A 137 -17.95 -28.01 9.54
C ASP A 137 -18.28 -28.11 11.03
N GLU A 138 -19.53 -27.80 11.39
CA GLU A 138 -20.07 -28.07 12.71
C GLU A 138 -20.14 -29.58 12.87
N HIS A 139 -19.04 -30.16 13.36
CA HIS A 139 -18.97 -31.55 13.76
C HIS A 139 -19.92 -31.75 14.94
N GLY A 140 -20.93 -32.58 14.71
CA GLY A 140 -21.94 -32.94 15.67
C GLY A 140 -21.34 -33.44 16.99
N HIS A 141 -21.96 -33.01 18.08
CA HIS A 141 -21.94 -33.72 19.33
C HIS A 141 -23.40 -34.14 19.59
N ASP A 142 -23.76 -35.29 19.03
CA ASP A 142 -24.78 -36.14 19.63
C ASP A 142 -24.13 -36.79 20.85
N HIS A 143 -24.62 -36.49 22.05
CA HIS A 143 -24.64 -37.38 23.22
C HIS A 143 -25.66 -36.87 24.24
#